data_AF-A0A8G1RKW3-F1
#
_entry.id   AF-A0A8G1RKW3-F1
#
_cell.length_a   1.000
_cell.length_b   1.000
_cell.length_c   1.000
_cell.angle_alpha   90.00
_cell.angle_beta   90.00
_cell.angle_gamma   90.00
#
_symmetry.space_group_name_H-M   'P 1'
#
loop_
_entity.id
_entity.type
_entity.pdbx_description
1 polymer ?
#
loop_
_entity_poly.entity_id
_entity_poly.type
_entity_poly.pdbx_seq_one_letter_code
_entity_poly.pdbx_strand_id
1 'polypeptide(L)'
;MYHEFKQGPIKITVGHEHGIGYFIRVEDERLAADGDEFPVSSFNEACYSIDSSGLGIYLAARTGNEGSGTQVSIEAMRRLWELYGVMGETIPLMELLDLRLSDIV
;
A
#
# COMPACT_ATOMS: atom_id res chain seq x y z
N MET A 1 10.09 -5.16 -7.64
CA MET A 1 10.94 -5.23 -6.43
C MET A 1 10.12 -4.63 -5.29
N TYR A 2 10.15 -5.25 -4.11
CA TYR A 2 9.39 -4.78 -2.95
C TYR A 2 10.25 -4.80 -1.69
N HIS A 3 9.84 -4.00 -0.71
CA HIS A 3 10.42 -3.93 0.61
C HIS A 3 9.33 -4.14 1.65
N GLU A 4 9.69 -4.82 2.74
CA GLU A 4 8.79 -5.08 3.85
C GLU A 4 9.35 -4.45 5.13
N PHE A 5 8.47 -3.81 5.89
CA PHE A 5 8.76 -3.23 7.19
C PHE A 5 7.80 -3.82 8.21
N LYS A 6 8.28 -4.01 9.45
CA LYS A 6 7.44 -4.39 10.59
C LYS A 6 7.43 -3.29 11.64
N GLN A 7 6.24 -2.92 12.09
CA GLN A 7 5.99 -1.99 13.20
C GLN A 7 5.07 -2.70 14.20
N GLY A 8 5.65 -3.51 15.08
CA GLY A 8 4.87 -4.41 15.94
C GLY A 8 4.08 -5.43 15.11
N PRO A 9 2.74 -5.55 15.29
CA PRO A 9 1.92 -6.45 14.48
C PRO A 9 1.59 -5.90 13.09
N ILE A 10 2.00 -4.66 12.78
CA ILE A 10 1.73 -4.03 11.49
C ILE A 10 2.86 -4.39 10.52
N LYS A 11 2.50 -5.04 9.41
CA LYS A 11 3.35 -5.28 8.25
C LYS A 11 3.06 -4.23 7.20
N ILE A 12 4.11 -3.57 6.70
CA ILE A 12 4.02 -2.58 5.63
C ILE A 12 4.83 -3.14 4.45
N THR A 13 4.18 -3.31 3.31
CA THR A 13 4.81 -3.76 2.07
C THR A 13 4.71 -2.66 1.03
N VAL A 14 5.82 -2.27 0.43
CA VAL A 14 5.86 -1.27 -0.63
C VAL A 14 6.70 -1.76 -1.80
N GLY A 15 6.45 -1.25 -2.99
CA GLY A 15 7.30 -1.58 -4.12
C GLY A 15 6.79 -1.04 -5.44
N HIS A 16 7.39 -1.57 -6.49
CA HIS A 16 6.98 -1.33 -7.86
C HIS A 16 6.97 -2.64 -8.65
N GLU A 17 5.88 -2.87 -9.38
CA GLU A 17 5.65 -4.03 -10.24
C GLU A 17 4.98 -3.62 -11.55
N HIS A 18 5.22 -4.37 -12.62
CA HIS A 18 4.57 -4.12 -13.91
C HIS A 18 3.04 -4.29 -13.78
N GLY A 19 2.27 -3.43 -14.43
CA GLY A 19 0.79 -3.45 -14.35
C GLY A 19 0.21 -2.84 -13.06
N ILE A 20 0.78 -3.19 -11.90
CA ILE A 20 0.39 -2.65 -10.58
C ILE A 20 0.95 -1.24 -10.34
N GLY A 21 2.09 -0.93 -10.93
CA GLY A 21 2.82 0.32 -10.69
C GLY A 21 3.39 0.36 -9.27
N TYR A 22 3.43 1.55 -8.68
CA TYR A 22 3.84 1.73 -7.29
C TYR A 22 2.71 1.34 -6.37
N PHE A 23 3.03 0.69 -5.26
CA PHE A 23 2.01 0.22 -4.33
C PHE A 23 2.43 0.33 -2.87
N ILE A 24 1.43 0.33 -2.00
CA ILE A 24 1.56 0.14 -0.55
C ILE A 24 0.47 -0.80 -0.07
N ARG A 25 0.84 -1.74 0.80
CA ARG A 25 -0.07 -2.54 1.61
C ARG A 25 0.31 -2.39 3.07
N VAL A 26 -0.66 -2.12 3.91
CA VAL A 26 -0.49 -2.01 5.36
C VAL A 26 -1.46 -3.00 5.98
N GLU A 27 -0.91 -4.03 6.59
CA GLU A 27 -1.62 -5.20 7.08
C GLU A 27 -1.35 -5.34 8.57
N ASP A 28 -2.35 -5.71 9.35
CA ASP A 28 -2.19 -6.12 10.73
C ASP A 28 -2.24 -7.63 10.79
N GLU A 29 -1.10 -8.24 11.11
CA GLU A 29 -0.94 -9.69 11.11
C GLU A 29 -1.87 -10.37 12.13
N ARG A 30 -2.43 -9.63 13.10
CA ARG A 30 -3.45 -10.16 14.04
C ARG A 30 -4.80 -10.41 13.37
N LEU A 31 -5.06 -9.77 12.24
CA LEU A 31 -6.27 -9.93 11.45
C LEU A 31 -6.05 -10.91 10.29
N ALA A 32 -4.91 -11.60 10.23
CA ALA A 32 -4.73 -12.70 9.29
C ALA A 32 -5.74 -13.80 9.65
N ALA A 33 -6.78 -13.94 8.81
CA ALA A 33 -7.73 -15.04 8.93
C ALA A 33 -7.17 -16.26 8.19
N ASP A 34 -6.64 -17.23 8.94
CA ASP A 34 -6.42 -18.57 8.42
C ASP A 34 -7.78 -19.28 8.28
N GLY A 35 -7.98 -19.97 7.16
CA GLY A 35 -9.28 -20.36 6.65
C GLY A 35 -10.15 -21.30 7.51
N ASP A 36 -11.37 -21.47 6.99
CA ASP A 36 -12.47 -22.39 7.33
C ASP A 36 -13.48 -22.00 8.42
N GLU A 37 -13.22 -21.05 9.32
CA GLU A 37 -14.17 -20.75 10.41
C GLU A 37 -15.24 -19.67 10.13
N PHE A 38 -15.04 -18.79 9.13
CA PHE A 38 -15.98 -17.67 8.86
C PHE A 38 -16.12 -17.35 7.36
N PRO A 39 -17.26 -16.77 6.91
CA PRO A 39 -17.37 -16.22 5.56
C PRO A 39 -16.37 -15.08 5.38
N VAL A 40 -15.24 -15.42 4.78
CA VAL A 40 -14.05 -14.60 4.55
C VAL A 40 -14.38 -13.24 3.90
N SER A 41 -15.49 -13.15 3.15
CA SER A 41 -15.89 -11.93 2.44
C SER A 41 -16.21 -10.75 3.36
N SER A 42 -17.06 -10.94 4.37
CA SER A 42 -17.48 -9.84 5.26
C SER A 42 -16.36 -9.38 6.18
N PHE A 43 -15.49 -10.31 6.58
CA PHE A 43 -14.31 -10.00 7.39
C PHE A 43 -13.27 -9.20 6.58
N ASN A 44 -12.99 -9.62 5.34
CA ASN A 44 -12.08 -8.90 4.46
C ASN A 44 -12.61 -7.48 4.13
N GLU A 45 -13.90 -7.32 3.89
CA GLU A 45 -14.51 -6.00 3.66
C GLU A 45 -14.33 -5.06 4.87
N ALA A 46 -14.50 -5.57 6.10
CA ALA A 46 -14.28 -4.79 7.32
C ALA A 46 -12.80 -4.43 7.54
N CYS A 47 -11.88 -5.27 7.05
CA CYS A 47 -10.45 -5.10 7.27
C CYS A 47 -9.79 -4.18 6.25
N TYR A 48 -10.35 -3.89 5.07
CA TYR A 48 -9.66 -3.07 4.04
C TYR A 48 -10.38 -1.74 3.74
N SER A 49 -10.61 -0.89 4.73
CA SER A 49 -11.38 0.35 4.55
C SER A 49 -10.66 1.60 5.06
N ILE A 50 -10.74 2.68 4.29
CA ILE A 50 -10.38 4.03 4.79
C ILE A 50 -11.69 4.67 5.23
N ASP A 51 -11.77 5.13 6.47
CA ASP A 51 -12.96 5.83 6.95
C ASP A 51 -13.11 7.22 6.30
N SER A 52 -14.25 7.86 6.51
CA SER A 52 -14.54 9.20 5.96
C SER A 52 -13.63 10.31 6.50
N SER A 53 -12.87 10.05 7.56
CA SER A 53 -11.89 10.96 8.15
C SER A 53 -10.48 10.74 7.61
N GLY A 54 -10.28 9.77 6.72
CA GLY A 54 -8.97 9.41 6.19
C GLY A 54 -8.16 8.49 7.10
N LEU A 55 -8.76 7.92 8.15
CA LEU A 55 -8.12 6.91 8.97
C LEU A 55 -8.20 5.56 8.25
N GLY A 56 -7.04 5.01 7.90
CA GLY A 56 -6.94 3.70 7.29
C GLY A 56 -7.15 2.61 8.32
N ILE A 57 -8.24 1.87 8.22
CA ILE A 57 -8.39 0.55 8.84
C ILE A 57 -7.97 -0.45 7.74
N TYR A 58 -6.66 -0.63 7.67
CA TYR A 58 -5.80 -1.45 6.78
C TYR A 58 -5.89 -1.17 5.27
N LEU A 59 -4.80 -0.56 4.78
CA LEU A 59 -4.70 0.15 3.51
C LEU A 59 -4.12 -0.75 2.42
N ALA A 60 -4.73 -0.74 1.23
CA ALA A 60 -4.11 -1.22 -0.01
C ALA A 60 -4.30 -0.17 -1.11
N ALA A 61 -3.20 0.33 -1.67
CA ALA A 61 -3.23 1.32 -2.74
C ALA A 61 -2.21 1.00 -3.83
N ARG A 62 -2.53 1.39 -5.06
CA ARG A 62 -1.69 1.19 -6.25
C ARG A 62 -1.82 2.33 -7.26
N THR A 63 -0.84 2.54 -8.12
CA THR A 63 -0.90 3.55 -9.19
C THR A 63 -1.33 2.98 -10.54
N GLY A 64 -0.96 1.74 -10.82
CA GLY A 64 -1.28 1.03 -12.06
C GLY A 64 -2.71 0.49 -12.07
N ASN A 65 -3.11 -0.16 -13.16
CA ASN A 65 -4.49 -0.61 -13.40
C ASN A 65 -4.75 -2.05 -12.92
N GLU A 66 -3.69 -2.81 -12.62
CA GLU A 66 -3.79 -4.20 -12.22
C GLU A 66 -3.59 -4.38 -10.71
N GLY A 67 -4.14 -5.45 -10.14
CA GLY A 67 -4.02 -5.77 -8.71
C GLY A 67 -5.17 -5.24 -7.85
N SER A 68 -5.09 -5.53 -6.54
CA SER A 68 -6.12 -5.21 -5.55
C SER A 68 -5.83 -3.92 -4.78
N GLY A 69 -6.87 -3.32 -4.21
CA GLY A 69 -6.80 -2.04 -3.49
C GLY A 69 -7.22 -0.85 -4.35
N THR A 70 -7.12 0.34 -3.76
CA THR A 70 -7.59 1.59 -4.39
C THR A 70 -6.54 2.11 -5.37
N GLN A 71 -6.98 2.45 -6.58
CA GLN A 71 -6.12 3.17 -7.52
C GLN A 71 -5.97 4.63 -7.10
N VAL A 72 -4.74 5.10 -6.99
CA VAL A 72 -4.41 6.47 -6.57
C VAL A 72 -3.39 7.12 -7.50
N SER A 73 -3.28 8.45 -7.47
CA SER A 73 -2.25 9.17 -8.21
C SER A 73 -0.86 8.91 -7.63
N ILE A 74 0.18 9.26 -8.40
CA ILE A 74 1.57 9.18 -7.95
C ILE A 74 1.81 10.07 -6.72
N GLU A 75 1.25 11.29 -6.70
CA GLU A 75 1.41 12.23 -5.59
C GLU A 75 0.79 11.68 -4.30
N ALA A 76 -0.39 11.05 -4.42
CA ALA A 76 -1.04 10.39 -3.30
C ALA A 76 -0.21 9.20 -2.78
N MET A 77 0.38 8.39 -3.68
CA MET A 77 1.26 7.29 -3.31
C MET A 77 2.51 7.78 -2.56
N ARG A 78 3.16 8.83 -3.06
CA ARG A 78 4.30 9.46 -2.37
C ARG A 78 3.93 9.87 -0.95
N ARG A 79 2.78 10.53 -0.80
CA ARG A 79 2.29 10.96 0.51
C ARG A 79 2.03 9.79 1.46
N LEU A 80 1.46 8.69 0.95
CA LEU A 80 1.25 7.47 1.74
C LEU A 80 2.58 6.87 2.22
N TRP A 81 3.56 6.74 1.32
CA TRP A 81 4.89 6.21 1.68
C TRP A 81 5.58 7.07 2.75
N GLU A 82 5.51 8.40 2.65
CA GLU A 82 6.01 9.32 3.69
C GLU A 82 5.34 9.07 5.04
N LEU A 83 4.01 8.97 5.07
CA LEU A 83 3.23 8.78 6.31
C LEU A 83 3.57 7.47 7.02
N TYR A 84 3.90 6.42 6.27
CA TYR A 84 4.29 5.12 6.81
C TYR A 84 5.79 4.98 7.08
N GLY A 85 6.56 6.07 6.97
CA GLY A 85 7.98 6.10 7.32
C GLY A 85 8.88 5.37 6.31
N VAL A 86 8.44 5.24 5.06
CA VAL A 86 9.14 4.57 3.95
C VAL A 86 10.30 5.43 3.39
N MET A 87 10.80 6.38 4.18
CA MET A 87 11.86 7.34 3.79
C MET A 87 13.29 6.79 3.99
N GLY A 88 13.43 5.50 4.31
CA GLY A 88 14.70 4.77 4.44
C GLY A 88 15.17 4.10 3.14
N GLU A 89 15.70 2.86 3.21
CA GLU A 89 16.38 2.07 2.14
C GLU A 89 15.68 1.94 0.76
N THR A 90 14.50 2.52 0.60
CA THR A 90 13.68 2.63 -0.62
C THR A 90 13.98 3.86 -1.48
N ILE A 91 15.03 4.65 -1.18
CA ILE A 91 15.50 5.80 -1.98
C ILE A 91 15.51 5.51 -3.50
N PRO A 92 15.96 4.34 -4.01
CA PRO A 92 15.95 4.06 -5.44
C PRO A 92 14.55 4.00 -6.09
N LEU A 93 13.49 3.69 -5.31
CA LEU A 93 12.11 3.67 -5.79
C LEU A 93 11.49 5.07 -5.84
N MET A 94 11.90 5.98 -4.94
CA MET A 94 11.46 7.39 -5.00
C MET A 94 12.17 8.15 -6.12
N GLU A 95 13.45 7.89 -6.38
CA GLU A 95 14.16 8.49 -7.53
C GLU A 95 13.52 8.11 -8.87
N LEU A 96 12.98 6.88 -9.00
CA LEU A 96 12.19 6.45 -10.17
C LEU A 96 10.81 7.13 -10.28
N LEU A 97 10.22 7.55 -9.16
CA LEU A 97 8.98 8.32 -9.13
C LEU A 97 9.22 9.76 -9.60
N ASP A 98 10.27 10.39 -9.10
CA ASP A 98 10.62 11.77 -9.44
C ASP A 98 11.03 11.91 -10.92
N LEU A 99 11.81 10.95 -11.47
CA LEU A 99 12.16 10.89 -12.89
C LEU A 99 10.93 10.81 -13.82
N ARG A 100 9.90 10.06 -13.42
CA ARG A 100 8.67 9.89 -14.21
C ARG A 100 7.76 11.11 -14.20
N LEU A 101 7.82 11.93 -13.16
CA LEU A 101 7.05 13.18 -13.07
C LEU A 101 7.73 14.32 -13.84
N SER A 102 9.06 14.34 -13.91
CA SER A 102 9.80 15.31 -14.71
C SER A 102 9.62 15.12 -16.23
N ASP A 103 9.21 13.94 -16.68
CA ASP A 103 8.93 13.64 -18.10
C ASP A 103 7.54 14.13 -18.57
N ILE A 104 6.70 14.67 -17.67
CA ILE A 104 5.33 15.12 -17.95
C ILE A 104 5.23 16.67 -18.01
N VAL A 105 6.37 17.38 -17.95
CA VAL A 105 6.45 18.85 -18.05
C VAL A 105 7.05 19.30 -19.38
#